data_AF-A0A7K4LMQ3-F1
#
_entry.id   AF-A0A7K4LMQ3-F1
#
_cell.length_a   1.000
_cell.length_b   1.000
_cell.length_c   1.000
_cell.angle_alpha   90.00
_cell.angle_beta   90.00
_cell.angle_gamma   90.00
#
_symmetry.space_group_name_H-M   'P 1'
#
loop_
_entity.id
_entity.type
_entity.pdbx_description
1 polymer ?
#
loop_
_entity_poly.entity_id
_entity_poly.type
_entity_poly.pdbx_seq_one_letter_code
_entity_poly.pdbx_strand_id
1 'polypeptide(L)'
;VTSALIALLCLSAPGVSLLVPQPNINATVAQNILLSIDYSCEGVATIEWKHVSSRGTTKIVEWRSGNYVNISTGYKDRVTIFENGSIQLLNVGVRDAGYYFVTVTEEHGSNIYGTIVVNVYEIIYEDLHFVAVFFAFLTGVSAILICFMWLCNKSLHLFQKTTHKLTASNTEEIELETIEC
;
A
#
# COMPACT_ATOMS: atom_id res chain seq x y z
N VAL A 1 23.88 2.62 12.90
CA VAL A 1 22.81 3.58 13.28
C VAL A 1 22.73 4.63 12.19
N THR A 2 22.03 4.32 11.10
CA THR A 2 21.92 5.18 9.92
C THR A 2 20.61 5.94 10.02
N SER A 3 20.65 7.15 10.55
CA SER A 3 19.50 8.05 10.56
C SER A 3 19.37 8.64 9.16
N ALA A 4 18.36 8.19 8.41
CA ALA A 4 18.00 8.79 7.13
C ALA A 4 17.56 10.23 7.37
N LEU A 5 18.32 11.18 6.83
CA LEU A 5 17.97 12.59 6.82
C LEU A 5 16.77 12.74 5.87
N ILE A 6 15.56 12.71 6.43
CA ILE A 6 14.39 13.24 5.74
C ILE A 6 14.69 14.73 5.56
N ALA A 7 14.89 15.18 4.34
CA ALA A 7 15.05 16.59 4.03
C ALA A 7 13.72 17.30 4.36
N LEU A 8 13.61 17.82 5.59
CA LEU A 8 12.51 18.68 6.00
C LEU A 8 12.60 19.99 5.21
N LEU A 9 11.61 20.24 4.36
CA LEU A 9 11.46 21.50 3.64
C LEU A 9 10.94 22.57 4.62
N CYS A 10 11.84 23.33 5.23
CA CYS A 10 11.52 24.56 5.94
C CYS A 10 11.58 25.74 4.96
N LEU A 11 10.50 26.51 4.89
CA LEU A 11 10.47 27.79 4.19
C LEU A 11 10.45 28.91 5.24
N SER A 12 11.10 30.04 4.94
CA SER A 12 11.04 31.24 5.76
C SER A 12 10.80 32.51 4.94
N ALA A 13 9.99 33.40 5.49
CA ALA A 13 9.79 34.78 5.07
C ALA A 13 9.96 35.70 6.30
N PRO A 14 10.08 37.03 6.14
CA PRO A 14 10.20 37.94 7.28
C PRO A 14 8.98 37.80 8.22
N GLY A 15 9.22 37.43 9.48
CA GLY A 15 8.15 37.30 10.50
C GLY A 15 7.31 36.02 10.42
N VAL A 16 7.55 35.13 9.45
CA VAL A 16 6.81 33.85 9.34
C VAL A 16 7.67 32.71 8.80
N SER A 17 7.59 31.54 9.41
CA SER A 17 8.19 30.30 8.92
C SER A 17 7.14 29.19 8.83
N LEU A 18 7.35 28.28 7.88
CA LEU A 18 6.46 27.15 7.63
C LEU A 18 7.29 25.90 7.36
N LEU A 19 6.90 24.83 8.04
CA LEU A 19 7.41 23.49 7.89
C LEU A 19 6.27 22.56 7.45
N VAL A 20 6.54 21.76 6.42
CA VAL A 20 5.67 20.68 5.96
C VAL A 20 6.35 19.35 6.24
N PRO A 21 6.01 18.62 7.32
CA PRO A 21 6.70 17.40 7.72
C PRO A 21 6.55 16.27 6.70
N GLN A 22 5.39 16.20 6.03
CA GLN A 22 5.05 15.15 5.06
C GLN A 22 4.58 15.79 3.75
N PRO A 23 5.50 16.12 2.83
CA PRO A 23 5.15 16.75 1.55
C PRO A 23 4.52 15.76 0.55
N ASN A 24 4.58 14.45 0.82
CA ASN A 24 3.98 13.42 -0.02
C ASN A 24 3.23 12.40 0.86
N ILE A 25 1.95 12.19 0.56
CA ILE A 25 1.07 11.28 1.29
C ILE A 25 0.48 10.27 0.30
N ASN A 26 0.64 8.99 0.62
CA ASN A 26 0.00 7.89 -0.09
C ASN A 26 -1.13 7.36 0.78
N ALA A 27 -2.33 7.31 0.24
CA ALA A 27 -3.51 6.80 0.91
C ALA A 27 -4.28 5.83 0.03
N THR A 28 -5.14 5.03 0.65
CA THR A 28 -6.09 4.19 -0.07
C THR A 28 -7.50 4.75 0.06
N VAL A 29 -8.38 4.38 -0.87
CA VAL A 29 -9.79 4.77 -0.78
C VAL A 29 -10.35 4.44 0.62
N ALA A 30 -11.16 5.35 1.13
CA ALA A 30 -11.79 5.35 2.45
C ALA A 30 -10.87 5.59 3.66
N GLN A 31 -9.57 5.81 3.48
CA GLN A 31 -8.71 6.23 4.57
C GLN A 31 -8.92 7.70 4.97
N ASN A 32 -8.49 8.05 6.18
CA ASN A 32 -8.40 9.42 6.63
C ASN A 32 -6.93 9.85 6.56
N ILE A 33 -6.65 11.03 6.01
CA ILE A 33 -5.29 11.56 5.88
C ILE A 33 -5.13 12.84 6.70
N LEU A 34 -3.95 13.03 7.27
CA LEU A 34 -3.59 14.24 7.99
C LEU A 34 -2.67 15.10 7.10
N LEU A 35 -3.14 16.30 6.76
CA LEU A 35 -2.36 17.33 6.11
C LEU A 35 -1.75 18.20 7.21
N SER A 36 -0.58 17.77 7.67
CA SER A 36 0.13 18.37 8.80
C SER A 36 1.03 19.51 8.36
N ILE A 37 1.01 20.59 9.13
CA ILE A 37 1.91 21.72 9.01
C ILE A 37 2.39 22.13 10.40
N ASP A 38 3.53 22.79 10.44
CA ASP A 38 4.01 23.51 11.61
C ASP A 38 4.48 24.90 11.17
N TYR A 39 4.15 25.93 11.93
CA TYR A 39 4.47 27.30 11.56
C TYR A 39 4.82 28.13 12.77
N SER A 40 5.62 29.16 12.54
CA SER A 40 5.90 30.19 13.53
C SER A 40 5.63 31.54 12.92
N CYS A 41 4.89 32.40 13.62
CA CYS A 41 4.64 33.77 13.22
C CYS A 41 4.57 34.68 14.45
N GLU A 42 4.84 35.96 14.26
CA GLU A 42 4.51 36.96 15.26
C GLU A 42 3.00 37.32 15.15
N GLY A 43 2.26 37.20 16.25
CA GLY A 43 0.83 37.56 16.28
C GLY A 43 -0.12 36.48 15.73
N VAL A 44 -1.19 36.92 15.05
CA VAL A 44 -2.29 36.05 14.61
C VAL A 44 -2.05 35.51 13.19
N ALA A 45 -1.90 34.19 13.06
CA ALA A 45 -1.89 33.53 11.76
C ALA A 45 -3.28 33.34 11.16
N THR A 46 -3.38 33.59 9.85
CA THR A 46 -4.48 33.13 9.00
C THR A 46 -3.95 32.05 8.06
N ILE A 47 -4.61 30.89 8.05
CA ILE A 47 -4.23 29.69 7.30
C ILE A 47 -5.32 29.37 6.29
N GLU A 48 -4.93 29.26 5.02
CA GLU A 48 -5.83 28.88 3.95
C GLU A 48 -5.36 27.58 3.30
N TRP A 49 -6.28 26.62 3.16
CA TRP A 49 -6.05 25.39 2.41
C TRP A 49 -6.81 25.40 1.08
N LYS A 50 -6.11 24.98 0.01
CA LYS A 50 -6.66 24.82 -1.34
C LYS A 50 -6.31 23.46 -1.91
N HIS A 51 -7.30 22.81 -2.52
CA HIS A 51 -7.11 21.60 -3.31
C HIS A 51 -7.01 21.97 -4.79
N VAL A 52 -5.96 21.51 -5.45
CA VAL A 52 -5.73 21.67 -6.89
C VAL A 52 -5.72 20.30 -7.53
N SER A 53 -6.71 20.07 -8.39
CA SER A 53 -6.88 18.84 -9.16
C SER A 53 -6.99 19.15 -10.66
N SER A 54 -7.08 18.11 -11.49
CA SER A 54 -7.35 18.27 -12.93
C SER A 54 -8.66 18.99 -13.24
N ARG A 55 -9.60 19.05 -12.29
CA ARG A 55 -10.89 19.75 -12.44
C ARG A 55 -10.83 21.23 -12.05
N GLY A 56 -9.73 21.68 -11.45
CA GLY A 56 -9.53 23.05 -11.01
C GLY A 56 -9.13 23.18 -9.54
N THR A 57 -9.15 24.42 -9.06
CA THR A 57 -8.74 24.82 -7.71
C THR A 57 -9.94 25.10 -6.84
N THR A 58 -10.04 24.45 -5.69
CA THR A 58 -11.13 24.65 -4.72
C THR A 58 -10.56 24.99 -3.36
N LYS A 59 -11.06 26.07 -2.74
CA LYS A 59 -10.75 26.37 -1.33
C LYS A 59 -11.36 25.30 -0.44
N ILE A 60 -10.59 24.79 0.52
CA ILE A 60 -11.05 23.79 1.49
C ILE A 60 -11.53 24.48 2.75
N VAL A 61 -10.64 25.26 3.36
CA VAL A 61 -10.89 25.95 4.61
C VAL A 61 -10.02 27.20 4.72
N GLU A 62 -10.56 28.19 5.42
CA GLU A 62 -9.80 29.27 6.04
C GLU A 62 -9.93 29.17 7.57
N TRP A 63 -8.79 29.17 8.24
CA TRP A 63 -8.68 29.10 9.68
C TRP A 63 -7.88 30.29 10.17
N ARG A 64 -8.23 30.88 11.30
CA ARG A 64 -7.45 31.94 11.94
C ARG A 64 -7.34 31.66 13.43
N SER A 65 -6.13 31.84 13.95
CA SER A 65 -5.87 31.75 15.39
C SER A 65 -6.76 32.75 16.13
N GLY A 66 -7.58 32.27 17.08
CA GLY A 66 -8.57 33.09 17.78
C GLY A 66 -10.05 32.79 17.49
N ASN A 67 -10.40 31.55 17.10
CA ASN A 67 -11.76 31.01 16.91
C ASN A 67 -12.49 31.36 15.60
N TYR A 68 -11.77 31.71 14.51
CA TYR A 68 -12.43 31.82 13.20
C TYR A 68 -12.11 30.63 12.31
N VAL A 69 -13.16 29.99 11.82
CA VAL A 69 -13.10 28.84 10.92
C VAL A 69 -14.18 28.96 9.86
N ASN A 70 -13.78 28.84 8.60
CA ASN A 70 -14.69 28.87 7.47
C ASN A 70 -14.36 27.72 6.50
N ILE A 71 -15.19 26.68 6.53
CA ILE A 71 -15.05 25.48 5.69
C ILE A 71 -15.96 25.61 4.48
N SER A 72 -15.42 25.38 3.29
CA SER A 72 -16.20 25.34 2.06
C SER A 72 -17.27 24.24 2.11
N THR A 73 -18.45 24.51 1.54
CA THR A 73 -19.61 23.62 1.59
C THR A 73 -19.31 22.17 1.20
N GLY A 74 -18.49 21.94 0.18
CA GLY A 74 -18.12 20.59 -0.28
C GLY A 74 -17.21 19.80 0.68
N TYR A 75 -16.64 20.45 1.68
CA TYR A 75 -15.69 19.87 2.64
C TYR A 75 -16.21 19.83 4.07
N LYS A 76 -17.38 20.42 4.35
CA LYS A 76 -17.92 20.63 5.71
C LYS A 76 -18.01 19.34 6.54
N ASP A 77 -18.42 18.24 5.91
CA ASP A 77 -18.58 16.93 6.58
C ASP A 77 -17.35 16.02 6.41
N ARG A 78 -16.32 16.51 5.73
CA ARG A 78 -15.13 15.72 5.36
C ARG A 78 -13.84 16.25 5.96
N VAL A 79 -13.83 17.44 6.53
CA VAL A 79 -12.61 18.08 7.04
C VAL A 79 -12.75 18.38 8.53
N THR A 80 -11.78 17.91 9.29
CA THR A 80 -11.56 18.31 10.69
C THR A 80 -10.33 19.20 10.75
N ILE A 81 -10.40 20.31 11.49
CA ILE A 81 -9.30 21.28 11.59
C ILE A 81 -8.72 21.22 12.99
N PHE A 82 -7.41 21.34 13.09
CA PHE A 82 -6.68 21.39 14.34
C PHE A 82 -6.29 22.83 14.69
N GLU A 83 -5.96 23.06 15.96
CA GLU A 83 -5.56 24.38 16.50
C GLU A 83 -4.28 24.96 15.88
N ASN A 84 -3.49 24.16 15.18
CA ASN A 84 -2.33 24.60 14.41
C ASN A 84 -2.65 24.81 12.92
N GLY A 85 -3.93 24.87 12.54
CA GLY A 85 -4.39 24.98 11.16
C GLY A 85 -4.07 23.77 10.27
N SER A 86 -3.53 22.69 10.81
CA SER A 86 -3.48 21.40 10.11
C SER A 86 -4.92 20.90 9.90
N ILE A 87 -5.12 20.06 8.89
CA ILE A 87 -6.43 19.49 8.60
C ILE A 87 -6.37 17.98 8.43
N GLN A 88 -7.41 17.29 8.88
CA GLN A 88 -7.65 15.90 8.54
C GLN A 88 -8.75 15.84 7.48
N LEU A 89 -8.47 15.18 6.37
CA LEU A 89 -9.44 14.88 5.33
C LEU A 89 -9.94 13.44 5.49
N LEU A 90 -11.26 13.29 5.62
CA LEU A 90 -11.92 12.03 5.91
C LEU A 90 -12.36 11.30 4.64
N ASN A 91 -12.32 9.98 4.71
CA ASN A 91 -12.83 9.05 3.70
C ASN A 91 -12.37 9.44 2.28
N VAL A 92 -11.06 9.51 2.08
CA VAL A 92 -10.47 9.98 0.81
C VAL A 92 -10.83 9.03 -0.33
N GLY A 93 -11.07 9.60 -1.52
CA GLY A 93 -11.28 8.85 -2.76
C GLY A 93 -10.30 9.29 -3.84
N VAL A 94 -10.29 8.57 -4.97
CA VAL A 94 -9.39 8.84 -6.11
C VAL A 94 -9.50 10.30 -6.61
N ARG A 95 -10.69 10.90 -6.48
CA ARG A 95 -10.95 12.31 -6.83
C ARG A 95 -10.25 13.34 -5.94
N ASP A 96 -9.85 12.95 -4.74
CA ASP A 96 -9.17 13.82 -3.79
C ASP A 96 -7.64 13.83 -4.04
N ALA A 97 -7.13 12.92 -4.88
CA ALA A 97 -5.73 12.97 -5.31
C ALA A 97 -5.41 14.30 -6.00
N GLY A 98 -4.21 14.82 -5.76
CA GLY A 98 -3.77 16.11 -6.29
C GLY A 98 -2.87 16.86 -5.33
N TYR A 99 -2.80 18.18 -5.54
CA TYR A 99 -1.95 19.07 -4.76
C TYR A 99 -2.78 19.82 -3.72
N TYR A 100 -2.31 19.84 -2.49
CA TYR A 100 -2.88 20.58 -1.39
C TYR A 100 -1.95 21.73 -1.04
N PHE A 101 -2.37 22.94 -1.37
CA PHE A 101 -1.64 24.16 -1.09
C PHE A 101 -2.10 24.71 0.25
N VAL A 102 -1.13 25.07 1.09
CA VAL A 102 -1.36 25.83 2.31
C VAL A 102 -0.71 27.20 2.16
N THR A 103 -1.44 28.24 2.55
CA THR A 103 -0.90 29.58 2.70
C THR A 103 -1.01 29.96 4.17
N VAL A 104 0.11 30.34 4.79
CA VAL A 104 0.13 30.94 6.12
C VAL A 104 0.42 32.42 5.94
N THR A 105 -0.51 33.25 6.40
CA THR A 105 -0.40 34.71 6.38
C THR A 105 -0.33 35.22 7.81
N GLU A 106 0.74 35.95 8.11
CA GLU A 106 0.98 36.63 9.38
C GLU A 106 0.22 37.98 9.42
N GLU A 107 0.04 38.52 10.62
CA GLU A 107 -0.82 39.68 10.89
C GLU A 107 -0.42 40.94 10.13
N HIS A 108 0.88 41.13 9.87
CA HIS A 108 1.44 42.26 9.13
C HIS A 108 1.51 42.02 7.62
N GLY A 109 0.95 40.91 7.15
CA GLY A 109 0.74 40.60 5.74
C GLY A 109 1.84 39.77 5.08
N SER A 110 2.89 39.40 5.82
CA SER A 110 3.87 38.42 5.36
C SER A 110 3.18 37.08 5.11
N ASN A 111 3.46 36.44 3.98
CA ASN A 111 2.87 35.15 3.66
C ASN A 111 3.93 34.14 3.21
N ILE A 112 3.61 32.88 3.45
CA ILE A 112 4.44 31.75 3.07
C ILE A 112 3.56 30.59 2.64
N TYR A 113 4.06 29.80 1.69
CA TYR A 113 3.30 28.76 1.03
C TYR A 113 3.93 27.40 1.25
N GLY A 114 3.10 26.39 1.43
CA GLY A 114 3.49 24.99 1.48
C GLY A 114 2.68 24.17 0.49
N THR A 115 3.16 22.98 0.18
CA THR A 115 2.46 22.06 -0.72
C THR A 115 2.62 20.63 -0.24
N ILE A 116 1.51 19.91 -0.23
CA ILE A 116 1.46 18.47 0.02
C ILE A 116 0.87 17.79 -1.22
N VAL A 117 1.54 16.76 -1.72
CA VAL A 117 1.05 15.91 -2.79
C VAL A 117 0.34 14.71 -2.18
N VAL A 118 -0.91 14.48 -2.57
CA VAL A 118 -1.70 13.34 -2.11
C VAL A 118 -1.96 12.41 -3.28
N ASN A 119 -1.55 11.15 -3.12
CA ASN A 119 -1.88 10.05 -4.02
C ASN A 119 -2.91 9.14 -3.36
N VAL A 120 -3.97 8.78 -4.08
CA VAL A 120 -5.01 7.88 -3.57
C VAL A 120 -5.10 6.66 -4.48
N TYR A 121 -4.88 5.47 -3.90
CA TYR A 121 -4.93 4.19 -4.58
C TYR A 121 -6.24 3.46 -4.28
N GLU A 122 -6.83 2.87 -5.31
CA GLU A 122 -7.93 1.94 -5.15
C GLU A 122 -7.37 0.53 -4.92
N ILE A 123 -7.76 -0.11 -3.82
CA ILE A 123 -7.38 -1.49 -3.55
C ILE A 123 -8.34 -2.38 -4.34
N ILE A 124 -7.89 -2.85 -5.50
CA ILE A 124 -8.65 -3.81 -6.30
C ILE A 124 -8.34 -5.20 -5.74
N TYR A 125 -9.29 -5.78 -5.00
CA TYR A 125 -9.14 -7.11 -4.39
C TYR A 125 -9.18 -8.26 -5.40
N GLU A 126 -9.58 -7.99 -6.65
CA GLU A 126 -9.65 -9.01 -7.71
C GLU A 126 -8.28 -9.63 -8.00
N ASP A 127 -7.21 -8.84 -8.01
CA ASP A 127 -5.87 -9.33 -8.30
C ASP A 127 -5.35 -10.25 -7.19
N LEU A 128 -5.64 -9.93 -5.92
CA LEU A 128 -5.23 -10.76 -4.80
C LEU A 128 -6.00 -12.09 -4.77
N HIS A 129 -7.30 -12.05 -5.08
CA HIS A 129 -8.11 -13.26 -5.17
C HIS A 129 -7.66 -14.14 -6.35
N PHE A 130 -7.38 -13.55 -7.51
CA PHE A 130 -6.85 -14.27 -8.67
C PHE A 130 -5.53 -14.98 -8.33
N VAL A 131 -4.60 -14.27 -7.67
CA VAL A 131 -3.32 -14.84 -7.22
C VAL A 131 -3.54 -16.00 -6.26
N ALA A 132 -4.45 -15.85 -5.27
CA ALA A 132 -4.75 -16.92 -4.32
C ALA A 132 -5.34 -18.17 -4.99
N VAL A 133 -6.30 -17.98 -5.90
CA VAL A 133 -6.91 -19.08 -6.68
C VAL A 133 -5.87 -19.77 -7.57
N PHE A 134 -4.98 -19.00 -8.21
CA PHE A 134 -3.91 -19.54 -9.03
C PHE A 134 -2.93 -20.40 -8.21
N PHE A 135 -2.53 -19.94 -7.01
CA PHE A 135 -1.70 -20.75 -6.11
C PHE A 135 -2.43 -22.02 -5.65
N ALA A 136 -3.71 -21.93 -5.30
CA ALA A 136 -4.50 -23.10 -4.93
C ALA A 136 -4.54 -24.14 -6.07
N PHE A 137 -4.73 -23.68 -7.32
CA PHE A 137 -4.68 -24.55 -8.50
C PHE A 137 -3.32 -25.22 -8.66
N LEU A 138 -2.22 -24.46 -8.58
CA LEU A 138 -0.86 -25.00 -8.69
C LEU A 138 -0.55 -26.05 -7.60
N THR A 139 -0.98 -25.81 -6.37
CA THR A 139 -0.81 -26.79 -5.28
C THR A 139 -1.60 -28.07 -5.54
N GLY A 140 -2.83 -27.96 -6.07
CA GLY A 140 -3.63 -29.11 -6.47
C GLY A 140 -2.97 -29.92 -7.60
N VAL A 141 -2.50 -29.26 -8.66
CA VAL A 141 -1.79 -29.91 -9.77
C VAL A 141 -0.52 -30.60 -9.28
N SER A 142 0.26 -29.94 -8.42
CA SER A 142 1.49 -30.51 -7.86
C SER A 142 1.19 -31.78 -7.05
N ALA A 143 0.18 -31.76 -6.17
CA ALA A 143 -0.21 -32.93 -5.39
C ALA A 143 -0.64 -34.11 -6.28
N ILE A 144 -1.39 -33.85 -7.36
CA ILE A 144 -1.80 -34.87 -8.33
C ILE A 144 -0.57 -35.48 -9.01
N LEU A 145 0.38 -34.67 -9.45
CA LEU A 145 1.61 -35.14 -10.09
C LEU A 145 2.47 -35.99 -9.13
N ILE A 146 2.57 -35.58 -7.86
CA ILE A 146 3.29 -36.34 -6.83
C ILE A 146 2.60 -37.70 -6.61
N CYS A 147 1.27 -37.73 -6.49
CA CYS A 147 0.51 -38.97 -6.38
C CYS A 147 0.70 -39.88 -7.59
N PHE A 148 0.67 -39.33 -8.81
CA PHE A 148 0.93 -40.07 -10.04
C PHE A 148 2.34 -40.66 -10.06
N MET A 149 3.35 -39.86 -9.73
CA MET A 149 4.74 -40.32 -9.64
C MET A 149 4.89 -41.43 -8.61
N TRP A 150 4.25 -41.31 -7.46
CA TRP A 150 4.27 -42.35 -6.43
C TRP A 150 3.61 -43.66 -6.92
N LEU A 151 2.49 -43.57 -7.63
CA LEU A 151 1.82 -44.73 -8.23
C LEU A 151 2.69 -45.38 -9.31
N CYS A 152 3.31 -44.59 -10.20
CA CYS A 152 4.25 -45.09 -11.21
C CYS A 152 5.48 -45.74 -10.57
N ASN A 153 6.04 -45.15 -9.52
CA ASN A 153 7.17 -45.74 -8.81
C ASN A 153 6.79 -47.07 -8.14
N LYS A 154 5.61 -47.12 -7.51
CA LYS A 154 5.11 -48.33 -6.86
C LYS A 154 4.81 -49.43 -7.87
N SER A 155 4.25 -49.11 -9.03
CA SER A 155 4.00 -50.09 -10.08
C SER A 155 5.32 -50.62 -10.66
N LEU A 156 6.30 -49.76 -10.94
CA LEU A 156 7.63 -50.17 -11.39
C LEU A 156 8.31 -51.13 -10.39
N HIS A 157 8.26 -50.80 -9.10
CA HIS A 157 8.82 -51.64 -8.05
C HIS A 157 8.13 -53.02 -7.98
N LEU A 158 6.80 -53.06 -8.15
CA LEU A 158 6.04 -54.31 -8.20
C LEU A 158 6.37 -55.14 -9.44
N PHE A 159 6.49 -54.50 -10.60
CA PHE A 159 6.90 -55.17 -11.83
C PHE A 159 8.29 -55.78 -11.68
N GLN A 160 9.30 -54.99 -11.29
CA GLN A 160 10.67 -55.47 -11.06
C GLN A 160 10.71 -56.67 -10.11
N LYS A 161 10.01 -56.59 -8.97
CA LYS A 161 9.95 -57.69 -8.00
C LYS A 161 9.35 -58.97 -8.60
N THR A 162 8.35 -58.83 -9.46
CA THR A 162 7.69 -59.97 -10.13
C THR A 162 8.61 -60.58 -11.18
N THR A 163 9.29 -59.76 -11.99
CA THR A 163 10.26 -60.24 -12.99
C THR A 163 11.43 -60.97 -12.33
N HIS A 164 12.02 -60.40 -11.27
CA HIS A 164 13.12 -61.06 -10.55
C HIS A 164 12.71 -62.40 -9.93
N LYS A 165 11.48 -62.52 -9.40
CA LYS A 165 10.96 -63.80 -8.89
C LYS A 165 10.79 -64.86 -9.99
N LEU A 166 10.26 -64.47 -11.14
CA LEU A 166 10.09 -65.37 -12.29
C LEU A 166 11.44 -65.81 -12.85
N THR A 167 12.42 -64.91 -12.94
CA THR A 167 13.77 -65.26 -13.40
C THR A 167 14.47 -66.21 -12.43
N ALA A 168 14.33 -66.02 -11.11
CA ALA A 168 14.90 -66.93 -10.11
C ALA A 168 14.25 -68.32 -10.15
N SER A 169 12.92 -68.39 -10.24
CA SER A 169 12.18 -69.67 -10.33
C SER A 169 12.55 -70.46 -11.59
N ASN A 170 12.66 -69.79 -12.75
CA ASN A 170 13.09 -70.45 -13.98
C ASN A 170 14.53 -70.96 -13.91
N THR A 171 15.44 -70.24 -13.25
CA THR A 171 16.84 -70.69 -13.08
C THR A 171 16.93 -71.92 -12.18
N GLU A 172 16.17 -71.97 -11.08
CA GLU A 172 16.11 -73.15 -10.21
C GLU A 172 15.51 -74.37 -10.91
N GLU A 173 14.48 -74.19 -11.76
CA GLU A 173 13.89 -75.28 -12.55
C GLU A 173 14.87 -75.84 -13.61
N ILE A 174 15.63 -74.97 -14.28
CA ILE A 174 16.64 -75.39 -15.30
C ILE A 174 17.84 -76.11 -14.64
N GLU A 175 18.23 -75.72 -13.43
CA GLU A 175 19.29 -76.39 -12.67
C GLU A 175 18.87 -77.78 -12.16
N LEU A 176 17.60 -77.98 -11.80
CA LEU A 176 17.10 -79.29 -11.37
C LEU A 176 17.04 -80.30 -12.53
N GLU A 177 16.62 -79.87 -13.71
CA GLU A 177 16.46 -80.72 -14.90
C GLU A 177 17.79 -81.18 -15.50
N THR A 178 18.87 -80.43 -15.27
CA THR A 178 20.24 -80.75 -15.74
C THR A 178 21.01 -81.70 -14.82
N ILE A 179 20.55 -81.92 -13.59
CA ILE A 179 21.15 -82.85 -12.61
C ILE A 179 20.52 -84.25 -12.70
N GLU A 180 19.32 -84.37 -13.28
CA GLU A 180 18.57 -85.62 -13.40
C GLU A 180 18.89 -86.43 -14.69
N CYS A 181 19.86 -85.99 -15.51
CA CYS A 181 20.40 -86.70 -16.68
C CYS A 181 21.83 -87.20 -16.43
#